data_AF-A0A0D2RIB6-F1
#
_entry.id   AF-A0A0D2RIB6-F1
#
_cell.length_a   1.000
_cell.length_b   1.000
_cell.length_c   1.000
_cell.angle_alpha   90.00
_cell.angle_beta   90.00
_cell.angle_gamma   90.00
#
_symmetry.space_group_name_H-M   'P 1'
#
loop_
_entity.id
_entity.type
_entity.pdbx_description
1 polymer ?
#
loop_
_entity_poly.entity_id
_entity_poly.type
_entity_poly.pdbx_seq_one_letter_code
_entity_poly.pdbx_strand_id
1 'polypeptide(L)'
;MIIDGKDSKTKRKSKSSPSSPRRSRSSKLTPPSASLVDGELSVTEQERSSAVTSLFEGLQISQDSNSNPRSFPYSVKQQCWEKAEKVKGRDPDRWRRDAVGNIVFRKLVGCPGCLCHDYDHIIPYSKGGKSTLENCQVLQV
;
A
#
# COMPACT_ATOMS: atom_id res chain seq x y z
N MET A 1 -37.46 24.66 -54.66
CA MET A 1 -37.92 23.41 -54.04
C MET A 1 -37.31 23.35 -52.65
N ILE A 2 -38.14 23.60 -51.63
CA ILE A 2 -37.77 23.69 -50.23
C ILE A 2 -37.97 22.29 -49.66
N ILE A 3 -36.92 21.70 -49.07
CA ILE A 3 -36.98 20.36 -48.48
C ILE A 3 -36.92 20.52 -46.97
N ASP A 4 -38.09 20.65 -46.35
CA ASP A 4 -38.28 20.57 -44.91
C ASP A 4 -38.06 19.13 -44.43
N GLY A 5 -36.95 18.90 -43.73
CA GLY A 5 -36.50 17.60 -43.25
C GLY A 5 -36.51 17.47 -41.72
N LYS A 6 -37.70 17.61 -41.12
CA LYS A 6 -38.22 17.00 -39.89
C LYS A 6 -37.20 16.45 -38.85
N ASP A 7 -37.07 17.18 -37.74
CA ASP A 7 -36.45 16.76 -36.48
C ASP A 7 -36.95 15.38 -36.00
N SER A 8 -36.04 14.41 -35.96
CA SER A 8 -36.28 13.07 -35.43
C SER A 8 -35.87 13.03 -33.95
N LYS A 9 -36.82 13.35 -33.06
CA LYS A 9 -36.65 13.25 -31.60
C LYS A 9 -36.58 11.78 -31.18
N THR A 10 -35.37 11.23 -31.06
CA THR A 10 -35.13 9.85 -30.63
C THR A 10 -35.56 9.66 -29.18
N LYS A 11 -36.73 9.04 -29.00
CA LYS A 11 -37.35 8.71 -27.71
C LYS A 11 -36.48 7.67 -27.01
N ARG A 12 -35.64 8.10 -26.06
CA ARG A 12 -34.86 7.21 -25.17
C ARG A 12 -35.84 6.28 -24.43
N LYS A 13 -35.87 5.00 -24.80
CA LYS A 13 -36.53 3.94 -24.02
C LYS A 13 -35.79 3.80 -22.69
N SER A 14 -36.35 4.36 -21.63
CA SER A 14 -35.93 4.10 -20.24
C SER A 14 -36.23 2.63 -19.93
N LYS A 15 -35.20 1.77 -19.95
CA LYS A 15 -35.30 0.43 -19.37
C LYS A 15 -35.39 0.61 -17.86
N SER A 16 -36.53 0.24 -17.28
CA SER A 16 -36.76 0.20 -15.85
C SER A 16 -35.83 -0.83 -15.20
N SER A 17 -34.88 -0.35 -14.41
CA SER A 17 -34.04 -1.20 -13.56
C SER A 17 -34.92 -1.85 -12.48
N PRO A 18 -34.79 -3.17 -12.21
CA PRO A 18 -35.47 -3.78 -11.09
C PRO A 18 -34.94 -3.18 -9.78
N SER A 19 -35.86 -2.75 -8.92
CA SER A 19 -35.58 -2.19 -7.60
C SER A 19 -34.90 -3.23 -6.72
N SER A 20 -33.63 -3.01 -6.36
CA SER A 20 -32.94 -3.80 -5.34
C SER A 20 -33.68 -3.69 -4.00
N PRO A 21 -33.84 -4.80 -3.24
CA PRO A 21 -34.44 -4.74 -1.91
C PRO A 21 -33.60 -3.84 -1.00
N ARG A 22 -34.28 -2.93 -0.30
CA ARG A 22 -33.70 -2.10 0.77
C ARG A 22 -33.13 -3.04 1.84
N ARG A 23 -31.81 -3.10 1.95
CA ARG A 23 -31.13 -3.72 3.09
C ARG A 23 -31.57 -2.98 4.34
N SER A 24 -32.33 -3.66 5.19
CA SER A 24 -32.70 -3.18 6.52
C SER A 24 -31.41 -2.85 7.27
N ARG A 25 -31.34 -1.60 7.78
CA ARG A 25 -30.31 -1.17 8.72
C ARG A 25 -30.53 -1.95 10.01
N SER A 26 -29.84 -3.08 10.14
CA SER A 26 -29.76 -3.77 11.42
C SER A 26 -28.91 -2.95 12.39
N SER A 27 -29.42 -2.92 13.61
CA SER A 27 -29.09 -2.07 14.74
C SER A 27 -27.63 -2.10 15.18
N LYS A 28 -27.14 -0.89 15.50
CA LYS A 28 -26.14 -0.56 16.53
C LYS A 28 -25.52 -1.78 17.24
N LEU A 29 -24.28 -2.09 16.89
CA LEU A 29 -23.32 -2.67 17.82
C LEU A 29 -22.34 -1.56 18.16
N THR A 30 -22.59 -0.89 19.28
CA THR A 30 -21.58 -0.03 19.92
C THR A 30 -20.43 -0.92 20.36
N PRO A 31 -19.17 -0.62 20.03
CA PRO A 31 -18.06 -1.26 20.70
C PRO A 31 -18.14 -0.94 22.20
N PRO A 32 -17.79 -1.87 23.10
CA PRO A 32 -17.69 -1.53 24.52
C PRO A 32 -16.68 -0.38 24.67
N SER A 33 -17.06 0.64 25.44
CA SER A 33 -16.13 1.70 25.84
C SER A 33 -14.89 1.06 26.44
N ALA A 34 -13.73 1.29 25.81
CA ALA A 34 -12.46 1.01 26.45
C ALA A 34 -12.32 2.01 27.61
N SER A 35 -12.40 1.52 28.84
CA SER A 35 -11.94 2.28 29.99
C SER A 35 -10.43 2.41 29.87
N LEU A 36 -9.95 3.64 29.64
CA LEU A 36 -8.56 3.98 29.91
C LEU A 36 -8.37 3.77 31.42
N VAL A 37 -7.68 2.71 31.80
CA VAL A 37 -7.02 2.69 33.10
C VAL A 37 -5.91 3.73 32.97
N ASP A 38 -6.12 4.88 33.62
CA ASP A 38 -5.05 5.83 33.88
C ASP A 38 -4.10 5.12 34.84
N GLY A 39 -3.15 4.38 34.27
CA GLY A 39 -2.00 3.89 34.98
C GLY A 39 -1.11 5.08 35.27
N GLU A 40 -1.50 5.87 36.27
CA GLU A 40 -0.63 6.84 36.93
C GLU A 40 0.50 6.04 37.59
N LEU A 41 1.51 5.72 36.79
CA LEU A 41 2.79 5.30 37.30
C LEU A 41 3.48 6.57 37.75
N SER A 42 3.33 6.88 39.04
CA SER A 42 4.11 7.90 39.72
C SER A 42 5.58 7.62 39.44
N VAL A 43 6.19 8.45 38.60
CA VAL A 43 7.63 8.49 38.43
C VAL A 43 8.17 9.08 39.72
N THR A 44 8.40 8.23 40.72
CA THR A 44 9.39 8.56 41.75
C THR A 44 10.74 8.48 41.04
N GLU A 45 11.45 9.60 41.02
CA GLU A 45 12.70 9.82 40.28
C GLU A 45 13.91 9.01 40.79
N GLN A 46 13.68 7.85 41.39
CA GLN A 46 14.71 7.13 42.11
C GLN A 46 14.51 5.64 41.98
N GLU A 47 14.95 5.12 40.82
CA GLU A 47 15.52 3.79 40.56
C GLU A 47 15.45 3.57 39.05
N ARG A 48 16.45 4.10 38.34
CA ARG A 48 16.75 3.68 36.96
C ARG A 48 17.07 2.19 37.04
N SER A 49 16.06 1.36 36.75
CA SER A 49 16.18 -0.09 36.72
C SER A 49 17.16 -0.49 35.62
N SER A 50 18.44 -0.62 36.02
CA SER A 50 19.54 -1.17 35.23
C SER A 50 19.15 -2.47 34.50
N ALA A 51 18.16 -3.20 35.02
CA ALA A 51 17.60 -4.40 34.41
C ALA A 51 16.86 -4.16 33.07
N VAL A 52 16.10 -3.07 32.90
CA VAL A 52 15.35 -2.86 31.63
C VAL A 52 16.25 -2.34 30.50
N THR A 53 17.33 -1.64 30.85
CA THR A 53 18.39 -1.22 29.91
C THR A 53 19.29 -2.41 29.54
N SER A 54 19.68 -3.25 30.52
CA SER A 54 20.51 -4.44 30.28
C SER A 54 19.82 -5.49 29.41
N LEU A 55 18.49 -5.62 29.49
CA LEU A 55 17.75 -6.56 28.65
C LEU A 55 17.71 -6.15 27.16
N PHE A 56 17.82 -4.85 26.87
CA PHE A 56 17.83 -4.33 25.50
C PHE A 56 19.22 -4.34 24.87
N GLU A 57 20.29 -4.20 25.68
CA GLU A 57 21.68 -4.19 25.23
C GLU A 57 22.17 -5.57 24.71
N GLY A 58 21.50 -6.66 25.11
CA GLY A 58 21.79 -8.02 24.64
C GLY A 58 21.24 -8.39 23.25
N LEU A 59 20.43 -7.52 22.62
CA LEU A 59 19.87 -7.75 21.27
C LEU A 59 20.72 -7.09 20.18
N GLN A 60 22.03 -7.06 20.38
CA GLN A 60 22.98 -6.60 19.36
C GLN A 60 23.03 -7.65 18.24
N ILE A 61 22.09 -7.53 17.30
CA ILE A 61 22.10 -8.27 16.03
C ILE A 61 23.46 -7.97 15.41
N SER A 62 24.34 -8.97 15.39
CA SER A 62 25.65 -8.87 14.77
C SER A 62 25.46 -8.27 13.39
N GLN A 63 25.95 -7.04 13.19
CA GLN A 63 26.07 -6.46 11.87
C GLN A 63 27.12 -7.28 11.13
N ASP A 64 26.71 -8.44 10.64
CA ASP A 64 27.49 -9.20 9.70
C ASP A 64 27.69 -8.29 8.49
N SER A 65 28.93 -7.89 8.28
CA SER A 65 29.40 -7.00 7.23
C SER A 65 29.16 -7.54 5.81
N ASN A 66 28.49 -8.69 5.70
CA ASN A 66 28.03 -9.32 4.46
C ASN A 66 26.50 -9.52 4.41
N SER A 67 25.72 -8.72 5.16
CA SER A 67 24.26 -8.76 5.13
C SER A 67 23.72 -8.26 3.79
N ASN A 68 23.61 -9.16 2.82
CA ASN A 68 22.78 -8.97 1.63
C ASN A 68 21.42 -9.64 1.90
N PRO A 69 20.51 -9.03 2.67
CA PRO A 69 19.21 -9.62 2.92
C PRO A 69 18.46 -9.78 1.60
N ARG A 70 17.68 -10.84 1.47
CA ARG A 70 16.80 -11.03 0.31
C ARG A 70 15.73 -9.94 0.22
N SER A 71 15.36 -9.29 1.33
CA SER A 71 14.42 -8.17 1.32
C SER A 71 15.11 -6.85 1.02
N PHE A 72 14.45 -5.99 0.25
CA PHE A 72 14.90 -4.61 0.06
C PHE A 72 14.72 -3.80 1.35
N PRO A 73 15.73 -3.01 1.77
CA PRO A 73 15.57 -2.08 2.87
C PRO A 73 14.56 -0.98 2.48
N TYR A 74 13.94 -0.36 3.49
CA TYR A 74 12.85 0.60 3.26
C TYR A 74 13.28 1.80 2.40
N SER A 75 14.49 2.33 2.61
CA SER A 75 15.06 3.41 1.78
C SER A 75 15.12 3.03 0.31
N VAL A 76 15.57 1.81 0.00
CA VAL A 76 15.63 1.29 -1.37
C VAL A 76 14.23 1.14 -1.96
N LYS A 77 13.25 0.66 -1.19
CA LYS A 77 11.85 0.58 -1.65
C LYS A 77 11.28 1.95 -2.01
N GLN A 78 11.54 2.97 -1.20
CA GLN A 78 11.11 4.35 -1.48
C GLN A 78 11.72 4.86 -2.79
N GLN A 79 13.04 4.74 -2.94
CA GLN A 79 13.73 5.20 -4.13
C GLN A 79 13.33 4.38 -5.38
N CYS A 80 13.06 3.09 -5.22
CA CYS A 80 12.55 2.21 -6.27
C CYS A 80 11.16 2.64 -6.76
N TRP A 81 10.28 3.07 -5.86
CA TRP A 81 9.00 3.69 -6.21
C TRP A 81 9.17 5.02 -6.96
N GLU A 82 10.13 5.85 -6.52
CA GLU A 82 10.43 7.12 -7.16
C GLU A 82 10.99 6.94 -8.58
N LYS A 83 11.83 5.90 -8.78
CA LYS A 83 12.41 5.48 -10.05
C LYS A 83 11.36 4.97 -11.06
N ALA A 84 10.27 4.36 -10.58
CA ALA A 84 9.23 3.83 -11.45
C ALA A 84 8.55 4.92 -12.29
N GLU A 85 8.03 4.57 -13.47
CA GLU A 85 7.47 5.55 -14.40
C GLU A 85 6.20 6.22 -13.83
N LYS A 86 6.12 7.56 -13.95
CA LYS A 86 4.94 8.34 -13.53
C LYS A 86 3.82 8.21 -14.55
N VAL A 87 2.59 7.98 -14.08
CA VAL A 87 1.41 7.91 -14.94
C VAL A 87 0.92 9.33 -15.28
N LYS A 88 1.00 9.74 -16.55
CA LYS A 88 0.47 11.03 -17.02
C LYS A 88 -1.02 11.16 -16.70
N GLY A 89 -1.43 12.33 -16.17
CA GLY A 89 -2.83 12.60 -15.82
C GLY A 89 -3.30 11.94 -14.51
N ARG A 90 -2.40 11.33 -13.73
CA ARG A 90 -2.68 10.85 -12.38
C ARG A 90 -1.68 11.42 -11.37
N ASP A 91 -2.03 11.32 -10.10
CA ASP A 91 -1.17 11.75 -8.99
C ASP A 91 0.13 10.91 -8.95
N PRO A 92 1.31 11.55 -9.17
CA PRO A 92 2.59 10.85 -9.25
C PRO A 92 3.07 10.27 -7.91
N ASP A 93 2.52 10.73 -6.78
CA ASP A 93 2.87 10.21 -5.45
C ASP A 93 2.13 8.91 -5.14
N ARG A 94 1.02 8.67 -5.83
CA ARG A 94 0.12 7.52 -5.61
C ARG A 94 0.18 6.47 -6.72
N TRP A 95 0.41 6.89 -7.96
CA TRP A 95 0.31 6.04 -9.15
C TRP A 95 1.63 5.93 -9.90
N ARG A 96 2.00 4.71 -10.27
CA ARG A 96 3.17 4.40 -11.09
C ARG A 96 2.83 3.38 -12.16
N ARG A 97 3.65 3.29 -13.20
CA ARG A 97 3.70 2.12 -14.07
C ARG A 97 4.78 1.16 -13.59
N ASP A 98 4.45 -0.12 -13.57
CA ASP A 98 5.40 -1.20 -13.32
C ASP A 98 6.36 -1.39 -14.51
N ALA A 99 7.30 -2.34 -14.40
CA ALA A 99 8.28 -2.63 -15.45
C ALA A 99 7.66 -3.13 -16.77
N VAL A 100 6.41 -3.61 -16.76
CA VAL A 100 5.69 -4.15 -17.92
C VAL A 100 4.69 -3.13 -18.49
N GLY A 101 4.48 -2.00 -17.80
CA GLY A 101 3.60 -0.90 -18.20
C GLY A 101 2.21 -0.89 -17.53
N ASN A 102 1.93 -1.82 -16.61
CA ASN A 102 0.69 -1.88 -15.84
C ASN A 102 0.65 -0.76 -14.80
N ILE A 103 -0.56 -0.30 -14.45
CA ILE A 103 -0.75 0.77 -13.46
C ILE A 103 -0.89 0.17 -12.07
N VAL A 104 -0.05 0.62 -11.13
CA VAL A 104 -0.03 0.15 -9.74
C VAL A 104 -0.25 1.29 -8.75
N PHE A 105 -0.72 0.94 -7.55
CA PHE A 105 -1.04 1.90 -6.49
C PHE A 105 -0.15 1.75 -5.26
N ARG A 106 0.46 2.84 -4.81
CA ARG A 106 1.50 2.85 -3.75
C ARG A 106 1.09 2.14 -2.45
N LYS A 107 -0.19 2.22 -2.06
CA LYS A 107 -0.68 1.66 -0.79
C LYS A 107 -0.97 0.16 -0.86
N LEU A 108 -1.09 -0.40 -2.06
CA LEU A 108 -1.48 -1.80 -2.29
C LEU A 108 -0.21 -2.63 -2.54
N VAL A 109 0.53 -2.92 -1.46
CA VAL A 109 1.75 -3.74 -1.49
C VAL A 109 1.44 -5.14 -0.96
N GLY A 110 1.93 -6.21 -1.60
CA GLY A 110 1.82 -7.59 -1.10
C GLY A 110 0.41 -8.16 -1.07
N CYS A 111 -0.49 -7.64 -1.90
CA CYS A 111 -1.83 -8.17 -2.09
C CYS A 111 -1.99 -8.77 -3.49
N PRO A 112 -2.85 -9.79 -3.68
CA PRO A 112 -3.25 -10.19 -5.02
C PRO A 112 -4.20 -9.15 -5.61
N GLY A 113 -3.89 -8.59 -6.77
CA GLY A 113 -4.83 -7.72 -7.46
C GLY A 113 -4.24 -6.85 -8.57
N CYS A 114 -5.10 -6.41 -9.49
CA CYS A 114 -4.67 -5.69 -10.69
C CYS A 114 -4.01 -4.32 -10.46
N LEU A 115 -4.04 -3.80 -9.24
CA LEU A 115 -3.38 -2.55 -8.83
C LEU A 115 -2.34 -2.78 -7.72
N CYS A 116 -2.24 -4.02 -7.24
CA CYS A 116 -1.28 -4.41 -6.22
C CYS A 116 0.10 -4.58 -6.86
N HIS A 117 1.14 -4.37 -6.06
CA HIS A 117 2.51 -4.53 -6.50
C HIS A 117 3.38 -5.10 -5.39
N ASP A 118 4.51 -5.67 -5.79
CA ASP A 118 5.61 -5.99 -4.91
C ASP A 118 6.92 -5.35 -5.41
N TYR A 119 7.91 -5.32 -4.52
CA TYR A 119 9.27 -4.92 -4.84
C TYR A 119 10.05 -6.18 -5.19
N ASP A 120 10.35 -6.33 -6.47
CA ASP A 120 10.96 -7.53 -7.02
C ASP A 120 12.40 -7.25 -7.48
N HIS A 121 13.20 -8.32 -7.53
CA HIS A 121 14.55 -8.24 -8.07
C HIS A 121 14.54 -8.42 -9.59
N ILE A 122 15.13 -7.47 -10.32
CA ILE A 122 15.33 -7.61 -11.78
C ILE A 122 16.16 -8.87 -12.08
N ILE A 123 17.25 -9.05 -11.35
CA ILE A 123 18.05 -10.28 -11.31
C ILE A 123 17.67 -11.02 -10.03
N PRO A 124 17.10 -12.24 -10.13
CA PRO A 124 16.69 -13.01 -8.96
C PRO A 124 17.82 -13.18 -7.94
N TYR A 125 17.46 -13.16 -6.66
CA TYR A 125 18.42 -13.37 -5.56
C TYR A 125 19.21 -14.70 -5.71
N SER A 126 18.56 -15.76 -6.20
CA SER A 126 19.19 -17.06 -6.45
C SER A 126 20.29 -17.03 -7.52
N LYS A 127 20.31 -16.00 -8.38
CA LYS A 127 21.34 -15.76 -9.40
C LYS A 127 22.40 -14.74 -8.94
N GLY A 128 22.45 -14.42 -7.65
CA GLY A 128 23.38 -13.43 -7.10
C GLY A 128 22.86 -11.99 -7.17
N GLY A 129 21.57 -11.78 -7.45
CA GLY A 129 20.95 -10.47 -7.40
C GLY A 129 20.97 -9.88 -5.99
N LYS A 130 21.63 -8.73 -5.83
CA LYS A 130 21.66 -8.00 -4.55
C LYS A 130 20.41 -7.16 -4.37
N SER A 131 20.04 -6.87 -3.12
CA SER A 131 18.89 -6.01 -2.80
C SER A 131 19.24 -4.52 -2.89
N THR A 132 19.81 -4.11 -4.02
CA THR A 132 20.21 -2.72 -4.32
C THR A 132 19.14 -1.98 -5.12
N LEU A 133 19.21 -0.65 -5.15
CA LEU A 133 18.28 0.21 -5.91
C LEU A 133 18.26 -0.13 -7.40
N GLU A 134 19.42 -0.41 -7.98
CA GLU A 134 19.55 -0.77 -9.40
C GLU A 134 18.80 -2.05 -9.72
N ASN A 135 18.85 -3.02 -8.80
CA ASN A 135 18.21 -4.32 -8.97
C ASN A 135 16.75 -4.35 -8.47
N CYS A 136 16.22 -3.25 -7.94
CA CYS A 136 14.82 -3.16 -7.52
C CYS A 136 13.92 -2.71 -8.68
N GLN A 137 12.80 -3.41 -8.85
CA GLN A 137 11.70 -3.00 -9.71
C GLN A 137 10.36 -3.11 -8.97
N VAL A 138 9.43 -2.24 -9.35
CA VAL A 138 8.02 -2.38 -8.97
C VAL A 138 7.36 -3.28 -10.00
N LEU A 139 6.71 -4.35 -9.54
CA LEU A 139 6.05 -5.31 -10.41
C LEU A 139 4.65 -5.64 -9.88
N GLN A 140 3.65 -5.63 -10.76
CA GLN A 140 2.29 -6.03 -10.39
C GLN A 140 2.25 -7.52 -9.99
N VAL A 141 1.45 -7.85 -8.97
CA VAL A 141 1.27 -9.21 -8.41
C VAL A 141 -0.18 -9.71 -8.44
#